data_AF-A0A8H4WH25-F1
#
_entry.id   AF-A0A8H4WH25-F1
#
_cell.length_a   1.000
_cell.length_b   1.000
_cell.length_c   1.000
_cell.angle_alpha   90.00
_cell.angle_beta   90.00
_cell.angle_gamma   90.00
#
_symmetry.space_group_name_H-M   'P 1'
#
loop_
_entity.id
_entity.type
_entity.pdbx_description
1 polymer ?
#
loop_
_entity_poly.entity_id
_entity_poly.type
_entity_poly.pdbx_seq_one_letter_code
_entity_poly.pdbx_strand_id
1 'polypeptide(L)'
;MARPISPDATHIPPILKPLAPYVKSRQETLQIRQALTSYLRSFIEFDDQSSDHAQSHLVLCASTDGVTEVKRIPTDLPGLRKDYLKALAANVTARKEFASASENVASLRRQRATPNRPSDDADLQEPGTELREYLALLRDRRRHTKLQVFQNYLEEIKTRDAGSLEDVANDGEHMLLSEVDTDAGRNGSETDLDELVHSLERAVVRARTQLDHQKQLFEKAKAQHDPRAETADAKAKALQTTRDELVQWVEERLVGQGDPDESLLQELPPEEIEEAQQGLENRKMQITEQYAAYLRARRDLLDAASRACQSVNVTQKPLSRSTNKNGFVIPEIPPPNPIDVLSYTNENLVPLLKIQKSLALQKSYLSGLLSKEKSTTLRALNRLSDESHLLPEYPTPARQPRATALGSRIQTQTSDQTPDEVVGLAEAWAFASNAAAANGRDFIQQKIALGTEVAQDARQTLTDVCKNLNQDFDEVMLEGRENRDGSDSWASDARSAKGMSRSGSRIEKQPSGPWSGLNGRVGVVE
;
A
#
# COMPACT_ATOMS: atom_id res chain seq x y z
N MET A 1 -30.63 -62.76 34.98
CA MET A 1 -31.12 -62.35 33.64
C MET A 1 -30.89 -60.86 33.50
N ALA A 2 -29.81 -60.48 32.82
CA ALA A 2 -29.41 -59.10 32.64
C ALA A 2 -30.23 -58.46 31.50
N ARG A 3 -30.90 -57.34 31.79
CA ARG A 3 -31.63 -56.54 30.80
C ARG A 3 -30.64 -55.91 29.81
N PRO A 4 -30.97 -55.83 28.51
CA PRO A 4 -30.14 -55.17 27.52
C PRO A 4 -30.15 -53.66 27.76
N ILE A 5 -28.96 -53.08 27.82
CA ILE A 5 -28.70 -51.64 27.97
C ILE A 5 -29.06 -50.99 26.64
N SER A 6 -30.18 -50.26 26.60
CA SER A 6 -30.50 -49.31 25.53
C SER A 6 -29.57 -48.10 25.65
N PRO A 7 -28.79 -47.72 24.62
CA PRO A 7 -27.92 -46.56 24.71
C PRO A 7 -28.74 -45.27 24.68
N ASP A 8 -28.62 -44.51 25.77
CA ASP A 8 -28.94 -43.11 26.00
C ASP A 8 -29.48 -42.32 24.80
N ALA A 9 -30.81 -42.14 24.79
CA ALA A 9 -31.48 -41.13 24.00
C ALA A 9 -31.05 -39.75 24.50
N THR A 10 -30.09 -39.14 23.81
CA THR A 10 -29.68 -37.75 24.04
C THR A 10 -30.89 -36.84 23.78
N HIS A 11 -31.26 -36.02 24.76
CA HIS A 11 -32.35 -35.06 24.64
C HIS A 11 -31.95 -33.96 23.64
N ILE A 12 -32.29 -34.17 22.36
CA ILE A 12 -31.98 -33.24 21.27
C ILE A 12 -32.98 -32.05 21.33
N PRO A 13 -32.52 -30.80 21.48
CA PRO A 13 -33.36 -29.61 21.43
C PRO A 13 -34.21 -29.57 20.15
N PRO A 14 -35.43 -28.97 20.18
CA PRO A 14 -36.35 -28.98 19.04
C PRO A 14 -35.76 -28.43 17.73
N ILE A 15 -34.81 -27.49 17.83
CA ILE A 15 -34.08 -26.89 16.70
C ILE A 15 -33.15 -27.89 16.01
N LEU A 16 -32.66 -28.91 16.74
CA LEU A 16 -31.71 -29.91 16.26
C LEU A 16 -32.39 -31.24 15.87
N LYS A 17 -33.72 -31.36 16.03
CA LYS A 17 -34.52 -32.49 15.52
C LYS A 17 -34.30 -32.81 14.02
N PRO A 18 -34.21 -31.84 13.09
CA PRO A 18 -33.90 -32.15 11.69
C PRO A 18 -32.49 -32.74 11.48
N LEU A 19 -31.58 -32.54 12.44
CA LEU A 19 -30.22 -33.09 12.41
C LEU A 19 -30.12 -34.45 13.12
N ALA A 20 -31.17 -34.90 13.82
CA ALA A 20 -31.21 -36.20 14.49
C ALA A 20 -30.75 -37.40 13.63
N PRO A 21 -31.08 -37.53 12.33
CA PRO A 21 -30.56 -38.65 11.53
C PRO A 21 -29.04 -38.61 11.31
N TYR A 22 -28.42 -37.43 11.43
CA TYR A 22 -27.00 -37.18 11.27
C TYR A 22 -26.22 -37.15 12.59
N VAL A 23 -26.91 -37.07 13.74
CA VAL A 23 -26.31 -37.16 15.07
C VAL A 23 -26.16 -38.64 15.43
N LYS A 24 -24.91 -39.14 15.37
CA LYS A 24 -24.56 -40.51 15.75
C LYS A 24 -24.10 -40.59 17.19
N SER A 25 -24.24 -41.75 17.82
CA SER A 25 -23.69 -41.95 19.17
C SER A 25 -22.16 -41.84 19.14
N ARG A 26 -21.54 -41.50 20.28
CA ARG A 26 -20.06 -41.39 20.35
C ARG A 26 -19.37 -42.68 19.86
N GLN A 27 -19.94 -43.84 20.19
CA GLN A 27 -19.41 -45.14 19.79
C GLN A 27 -19.56 -45.38 18.28
N GLU A 28 -20.73 -45.12 17.71
CA GLU A 28 -20.95 -45.21 16.26
C GLU A 28 -20.02 -44.27 15.49
N THR A 29 -19.84 -43.05 15.99
CA THR A 29 -18.97 -42.06 15.36
C THR A 29 -17.52 -42.53 15.36
N LEU A 30 -17.06 -43.16 16.46
CA LEU A 30 -15.73 -43.75 16.55
C LEU A 30 -15.57 -44.93 15.58
N GLN A 31 -16.55 -45.83 15.48
CA GLN A 31 -16.53 -46.96 14.55
C GLN A 31 -16.49 -46.48 13.08
N ILE A 32 -17.32 -45.49 12.74
CA ILE A 32 -17.32 -44.88 11.39
C ILE A 32 -15.95 -44.26 11.10
N ARG A 33 -15.37 -43.49 12.03
CA ARG A 33 -14.03 -42.90 11.85
C ARG A 33 -12.96 -43.96 11.66
N GLN A 34 -12.98 -45.04 12.46
CA GLN A 34 -12.03 -46.14 12.32
C GLN A 34 -12.15 -46.83 10.95
N ALA A 35 -13.36 -47.15 10.51
CA ALA A 35 -13.61 -47.78 9.21
C ALA A 35 -13.20 -46.88 8.03
N LEU A 36 -13.44 -45.58 8.12
CA LEU A 36 -13.01 -44.63 7.09
C LEU A 36 -11.50 -44.44 7.08
N THR A 37 -10.89 -44.41 8.25
CA THR A 37 -9.43 -44.26 8.39
C THR A 37 -8.71 -45.50 7.86
N SER A 38 -9.20 -46.71 8.17
CA SER A 38 -8.63 -47.95 7.64
C SER A 38 -8.77 -48.04 6.12
N TYR A 39 -9.92 -47.62 5.59
CA TYR A 39 -10.17 -47.57 4.15
C TYR A 39 -9.23 -46.59 3.44
N LEU A 40 -9.08 -45.36 3.93
CA LEU A 40 -8.15 -44.38 3.34
C LEU A 40 -6.69 -44.81 3.50
N ARG A 41 -6.32 -45.41 4.63
CA ARG A 41 -4.98 -45.96 4.88
C ARG A 41 -4.61 -47.04 3.86
N SER A 42 -5.56 -47.84 3.37
CA SER A 42 -5.25 -48.87 2.37
C SER A 42 -4.64 -48.31 1.07
N PHE A 43 -4.89 -47.03 0.78
CA PHE A 43 -4.36 -46.30 -0.37
C PHE A 43 -3.06 -45.54 -0.10
N ILE A 44 -2.55 -45.54 1.14
CA ILE A 44 -1.39 -44.75 1.55
C ILE A 44 -0.30 -45.69 2.08
N GLU A 45 0.91 -45.53 1.57
CA GLU A 45 2.09 -46.23 2.05
C GLU A 45 2.84 -45.34 3.04
N PHE A 46 3.11 -45.90 4.23
CA PHE A 46 3.86 -45.23 5.30
C PHE A 46 5.23 -45.89 5.44
N ASP A 47 6.22 -45.13 5.88
CA ASP A 47 7.52 -45.67 6.23
C ASP A 47 7.41 -46.61 7.45
N ASP A 48 8.07 -47.77 7.38
CA ASP A 48 7.96 -48.89 8.33
C ASP A 48 8.40 -48.52 9.76
N GLN A 49 9.05 -47.37 9.93
CA GLN A 49 9.54 -46.85 11.22
C GLN A 49 8.46 -46.19 12.10
N SER A 50 7.22 -46.08 11.62
CA SER A 50 6.10 -45.40 12.32
C SER A 50 5.03 -46.37 12.86
N SER A 51 5.43 -47.61 13.19
CA SER A 51 4.54 -48.73 13.54
C SER A 51 3.61 -48.48 14.73
N ASP A 52 4.01 -47.63 15.68
CA ASP A 52 3.34 -47.55 16.98
C ASP A 52 2.06 -46.70 16.95
N HIS A 53 1.87 -45.89 15.90
CA HIS A 53 0.66 -45.09 15.73
C HIS A 53 -0.35 -45.73 14.76
N ALA A 54 0.02 -46.83 14.08
CA ALA A 54 -0.70 -47.40 12.93
C ALA A 54 -2.16 -47.81 13.19
N GLN A 55 -2.57 -48.01 14.45
CA GLN A 55 -3.91 -48.48 14.83
C GLN A 55 -4.83 -47.37 15.35
N SER A 56 -4.35 -46.12 15.47
CA SER A 56 -5.17 -45.00 15.92
C SER A 56 -6.06 -44.45 14.81
N HIS A 57 -7.30 -44.08 15.14
CA HIS A 57 -8.19 -43.35 14.23
C HIS A 57 -7.70 -41.91 13.92
N LEU A 58 -6.62 -41.46 14.56
CA LEU A 58 -6.00 -40.14 14.37
C LEU A 58 -4.74 -40.17 13.49
N VAL A 59 -4.37 -41.33 12.92
CA VAL A 59 -3.16 -41.47 12.09
C VAL A 59 -3.10 -40.43 10.96
N LEU A 60 -4.22 -40.17 10.31
CA LEU A 60 -4.30 -39.22 9.19
C LEU A 60 -4.29 -37.75 9.65
N CYS A 61 -4.45 -37.49 10.95
CA CYS A 61 -4.36 -36.15 11.53
C CYS A 61 -2.95 -35.81 12.02
N ALA A 62 -2.09 -36.82 12.20
CA ALA A 62 -0.68 -36.60 12.51
C ALA A 62 0.09 -36.16 11.25
N SER A 63 1.25 -35.50 11.47
CA SER A 63 2.08 -34.93 10.41
C SER A 63 2.25 -35.91 9.24
N THR A 64 1.97 -35.44 8.01
CA THR A 64 2.09 -36.22 6.77
C THR A 64 3.54 -36.54 6.39
N ASP A 65 4.48 -36.40 7.31
CA ASP A 65 5.92 -36.51 7.10
C ASP A 65 6.37 -37.96 6.79
N GLY A 66 5.66 -38.95 7.34
CA GLY A 66 5.96 -40.38 7.14
C GLY A 66 5.32 -41.04 5.92
N VAL A 67 4.69 -40.29 5.00
CA VAL A 67 4.03 -40.86 3.82
C VAL A 67 4.99 -40.93 2.63
N THR A 68 5.24 -42.14 2.12
CA THR A 68 6.21 -42.40 1.05
C THR A 68 5.57 -42.40 -0.33
N GLU A 69 4.36 -42.97 -0.46
CA GLU A 69 3.63 -43.07 -1.71
C GLU A 69 2.11 -43.21 -1.52
N VAL A 70 1.35 -42.83 -2.56
CA VAL A 70 -0.10 -43.03 -2.63
C VAL A 70 -0.39 -44.00 -3.77
N LYS A 71 -1.09 -45.10 -3.47
CA LYS A 71 -1.50 -46.09 -4.48
C LYS A 71 -2.51 -45.49 -5.47
N ARG A 72 -2.67 -46.15 -6.63
CA ARG A 72 -3.58 -45.71 -7.70
C ARG A 72 -5.01 -45.50 -7.16
N ILE A 73 -5.47 -44.25 -7.22
CA ILE A 73 -6.79 -43.82 -6.72
C ILE A 73 -7.90 -44.48 -7.55
N PRO A 74 -8.80 -45.29 -6.94
CA PRO A 74 -9.96 -45.84 -7.63
C PRO A 74 -10.89 -44.74 -8.17
N THR A 75 -11.46 -44.96 -9.36
CA THR A 75 -12.43 -44.04 -9.98
C THR A 75 -13.72 -43.90 -9.18
N ASP A 76 -14.03 -44.90 -8.36
CA ASP A 76 -15.30 -45.06 -7.66
C ASP A 76 -15.34 -44.33 -6.31
N LEU A 77 -14.25 -43.63 -5.94
CA LEU A 77 -14.19 -42.79 -4.75
C LEU A 77 -14.91 -41.44 -4.99
N PRO A 78 -16.00 -41.15 -4.28
CA PRO A 78 -16.71 -39.89 -4.46
C PRO A 78 -16.12 -38.75 -3.61
N GLY A 79 -16.13 -37.55 -4.18
CA GLY A 79 -15.97 -36.27 -3.48
C GLY A 79 -14.65 -36.07 -2.73
N LEU A 80 -14.74 -35.49 -1.52
CA LEU A 80 -13.62 -34.97 -0.71
C LEU A 80 -12.50 -35.99 -0.46
N ARG A 81 -12.82 -37.29 -0.36
CA ARG A 81 -11.83 -38.35 -0.13
C ARG A 81 -10.88 -38.52 -1.32
N LYS A 82 -11.42 -38.38 -2.53
CA LYS A 82 -10.64 -38.41 -3.77
C LYS A 82 -9.73 -37.20 -3.86
N ASP A 83 -10.25 -36.03 -3.52
CA ASP A 83 -9.48 -34.78 -3.56
C ASP A 83 -8.37 -34.77 -2.51
N TYR A 84 -8.62 -35.31 -1.31
CA TYR A 84 -7.59 -35.54 -0.30
C TYR A 84 -6.46 -36.43 -0.82
N LEU A 85 -6.77 -37.60 -1.42
CA LEU A 85 -5.75 -38.50 -1.95
C LEU A 85 -4.98 -37.89 -3.12
N LYS A 86 -5.64 -37.10 -3.99
CA LYS A 86 -4.98 -36.35 -5.06
C LYS A 86 -4.03 -35.29 -4.51
N ALA A 87 -4.48 -34.52 -3.52
CA ALA A 87 -3.66 -33.50 -2.87
C ALA A 87 -2.46 -34.13 -2.15
N LEU A 88 -2.67 -35.29 -1.52
CA LEU A 88 -1.61 -36.04 -0.87
C LEU A 88 -0.60 -36.56 -1.90
N ALA A 89 -1.06 -37.15 -3.00
CA ALA A 89 -0.18 -37.58 -4.10
C ALA A 89 0.64 -36.41 -4.66
N ALA A 90 0.02 -35.27 -4.91
CA ALA A 90 0.70 -34.06 -5.36
C ALA A 90 1.71 -33.51 -4.34
N ASN A 91 1.41 -33.63 -3.03
CA ASN A 91 2.34 -33.25 -1.97
C ASN A 91 3.58 -34.17 -1.97
N VAL A 92 3.36 -35.48 -2.08
CA VAL A 92 4.44 -36.48 -2.14
C VAL A 92 5.32 -36.25 -3.38
N THR A 93 4.72 -35.98 -4.56
CA THR A 93 5.51 -35.68 -5.77
C THR A 93 6.31 -34.38 -5.60
N ALA A 94 5.70 -33.31 -5.07
CA ALA A 94 6.38 -32.06 -4.81
C ALA A 94 7.56 -32.23 -3.82
N ARG A 95 7.41 -33.08 -2.81
CA ARG A 95 8.51 -33.42 -1.88
C ARG A 95 9.64 -34.18 -2.56
N LYS A 96 9.32 -35.18 -3.40
CA LYS A 96 10.31 -35.93 -4.18
C LYS A 96 11.07 -35.00 -5.15
N GLU A 97 10.37 -34.09 -5.81
CA GLU A 97 10.96 -33.06 -6.68
C GLU A 97 11.83 -32.07 -5.92
N PHE A 98 11.39 -31.61 -4.74
CA PHE A 98 12.19 -30.73 -3.90
C PHE A 98 13.46 -31.42 -3.41
N ALA A 99 13.37 -32.68 -2.98
CA ALA A 99 14.51 -33.48 -2.55
C ALA A 99 15.52 -33.64 -3.69
N SER A 100 15.08 -34.03 -4.89
CA SER A 100 15.97 -34.17 -6.06
C SER A 100 16.57 -32.84 -6.52
N ALA A 101 15.80 -31.75 -6.51
CA ALA A 101 16.30 -30.41 -6.81
C ALA A 101 17.34 -29.95 -5.78
N SER A 102 17.11 -30.23 -4.49
CA SER A 102 18.05 -29.90 -3.42
C SER A 102 19.35 -30.69 -3.54
N GLU A 103 19.28 -31.97 -3.94
CA GLU A 103 20.43 -32.81 -4.18
C GLU A 103 21.21 -32.35 -5.43
N ASN A 104 20.52 -31.97 -6.51
CA ASN A 104 21.13 -31.38 -7.70
C ASN A 104 21.87 -30.07 -7.38
N VAL A 105 21.28 -29.22 -6.55
CA VAL A 105 21.96 -27.99 -6.07
C VAL A 105 23.17 -28.35 -5.21
N ALA A 106 23.05 -29.36 -4.34
CA ALA A 106 24.16 -29.83 -3.51
C ALA A 106 25.27 -30.49 -4.34
N SER A 107 24.95 -31.22 -5.40
CA SER A 107 25.91 -31.85 -6.30
C SER A 107 26.62 -30.82 -7.19
N LEU A 108 25.90 -29.84 -7.74
CA LEU A 108 26.50 -28.69 -8.44
C LEU A 108 27.41 -27.88 -7.53
N ARG A 109 27.03 -27.68 -6.25
CA ARG A 109 27.91 -27.05 -5.25
C ARG A 109 29.16 -27.89 -5.00
N ARG A 110 29.04 -29.22 -4.91
CA ARG A 110 30.18 -30.14 -4.75
C ARG A 110 31.08 -30.16 -5.98
N GLN A 111 30.53 -30.14 -7.20
CA GLN A 111 31.29 -30.05 -8.45
C GLN A 111 32.00 -28.70 -8.62
N ARG A 112 31.41 -27.60 -8.12
CA ARG A 112 32.10 -26.31 -8.06
C ARG A 112 33.26 -26.29 -7.06
N ALA A 113 33.22 -27.19 -6.08
CA ALA A 113 34.22 -27.33 -5.02
C ALA A 113 35.29 -28.39 -5.31
N THR A 114 35.32 -29.02 -6.50
CA THR A 114 36.43 -29.93 -6.84
C THR A 114 37.69 -29.15 -7.27
N PRO A 115 38.88 -29.52 -6.75
CA PRO A 115 40.09 -28.73 -6.89
C PRO A 115 40.85 -29.12 -8.16
N ASN A 116 40.37 -28.71 -9.32
CA ASN A 116 41.18 -28.77 -10.55
C ASN A 116 41.78 -27.39 -10.85
N ARG A 117 42.65 -26.93 -9.95
CA ARG A 117 43.68 -25.93 -10.26
C ARG A 117 44.85 -26.09 -9.28
N PRO A 118 46.03 -26.54 -9.75
CA PRO A 118 47.24 -26.45 -8.94
C PRO A 118 47.81 -25.05 -9.13
N SER A 119 47.72 -24.21 -8.12
CA SER A 119 48.59 -23.05 -7.95
C SER A 119 48.50 -22.57 -6.51
N ASP A 120 49.55 -22.90 -5.77
CA ASP A 120 50.28 -22.09 -4.79
C ASP A 120 49.56 -21.06 -3.91
N ASP A 121 49.98 -21.14 -2.64
CA ASP A 121 49.97 -20.12 -1.60
C ASP A 121 48.62 -19.67 -1.02
N ALA A 122 48.41 -20.19 0.21
CA ALA A 122 47.86 -19.52 1.37
C ALA A 122 47.54 -18.02 1.18
N ASP A 123 46.35 -17.70 0.67
CA ASP A 123 45.62 -16.43 0.90
C ASP A 123 44.28 -16.36 0.14
N LEU A 124 43.50 -17.46 0.16
CA LEU A 124 42.13 -17.44 -0.37
C LEU A 124 41.15 -17.99 0.67
N GLN A 125 40.91 -17.18 1.70
CA GLN A 125 39.68 -17.27 2.49
C GLN A 125 38.51 -17.06 1.52
N GLU A 126 37.79 -18.13 1.18
CA GLU A 126 36.65 -18.05 0.26
C GLU A 126 35.70 -16.93 0.73
N PRO A 127 35.31 -15.97 -0.12
CA PRO A 127 34.52 -14.78 0.25
C PRO A 127 33.06 -15.08 0.69
N GLY A 128 32.77 -16.29 1.16
CA GLY A 128 31.49 -16.71 1.72
C GLY A 128 31.58 -17.62 2.94
N THR A 129 32.76 -18.07 3.40
CA THR A 129 32.87 -18.78 4.70
C THR A 129 32.60 -17.83 5.85
N GLU A 130 33.21 -16.65 5.86
CA GLU A 130 32.98 -15.61 6.88
C GLU A 130 31.51 -15.17 6.96
N LEU A 131 30.84 -15.02 5.80
CA LEU A 131 29.41 -14.69 5.77
C LEU A 131 28.56 -15.85 6.30
N ARG A 132 28.91 -17.09 5.98
CA ARG A 132 28.21 -18.28 6.49
C ARG A 132 28.38 -18.43 8.00
N GLU A 133 29.59 -18.19 8.51
CA GLU A 133 29.91 -18.19 9.93
C GLU A 133 29.16 -17.05 10.65
N TYR A 134 29.12 -15.85 10.08
CA TYR A 134 28.36 -14.73 10.62
C TYR A 134 26.84 -15.02 10.66
N LEU A 135 26.30 -15.63 9.59
CA LEU A 135 24.88 -16.03 9.58
C LEU A 135 24.58 -17.16 10.56
N ALA A 136 25.52 -18.10 10.76
CA ALA A 136 25.41 -19.13 11.79
C ALA A 136 25.40 -18.50 13.19
N LEU A 137 26.33 -17.58 13.46
CA LEU A 137 26.42 -16.85 14.72
C LEU A 137 25.15 -16.02 15.00
N LEU A 138 24.58 -15.36 13.98
CA LEU A 138 23.30 -14.65 14.12
C LEU A 138 22.15 -15.60 14.48
N ARG A 139 22.10 -16.79 13.88
CA ARG A 139 21.10 -17.81 14.21
C ARG A 139 21.29 -18.30 15.64
N ASP A 140 22.53 -18.52 16.06
CA ASP A 140 22.86 -18.99 17.40
C ASP A 140 22.57 -17.92 18.45
N ARG A 141 22.87 -16.65 18.18
CA ARG A 141 22.47 -15.52 19.04
C ARG A 141 20.96 -15.43 19.18
N ARG A 142 20.21 -15.62 18.09
CA ARG A 142 18.74 -15.64 18.14
C ARG A 142 18.19 -16.84 18.90
N ARG A 143 18.85 -18.00 18.84
CA ARG A 143 18.51 -19.17 19.65
C ARG A 143 18.81 -18.91 21.12
N HIS A 144 19.96 -18.31 21.42
CA HIS A 144 20.35 -17.95 22.77
C HIS A 144 19.37 -16.94 23.40
N THR A 145 18.96 -15.89 22.68
CA THR A 145 17.95 -14.95 23.18
C THR A 145 16.61 -15.63 23.45
N LYS A 146 16.20 -16.60 22.61
CA LYS A 146 14.98 -17.38 22.86
C LYS A 146 15.12 -18.25 24.11
N LEU A 147 16.26 -18.92 24.28
CA LEU A 147 16.53 -19.72 25.47
C LEU A 147 16.61 -18.85 26.73
N GLN A 148 17.17 -17.65 26.64
CA GLN A 148 17.20 -16.69 27.74
C GLN A 148 15.79 -16.25 28.11
N VAL A 149 14.91 -16.00 27.13
CA VAL A 149 13.49 -15.71 27.39
C VAL A 149 12.80 -16.89 28.08
N PHE A 150 13.03 -18.13 27.61
CA PHE A 150 12.50 -19.32 28.29
C PHE A 150 13.06 -19.49 29.70
N GLN A 151 14.34 -19.20 29.91
CA GLN A 151 14.97 -19.24 31.22
C GLN A 151 14.35 -18.19 32.15
N ASN A 152 14.15 -16.96 31.68
CA ASN A 152 13.48 -15.90 32.43
C ASN A 152 12.05 -16.31 32.79
N TYR A 153 11.28 -16.88 31.86
CA TYR A 153 9.92 -17.38 32.17
C TYR A 153 9.93 -18.57 33.13
N LEU A 154 10.91 -19.47 33.04
CA LEU A 154 11.06 -20.56 34.00
C LEU A 154 11.46 -20.05 35.38
N GLU A 155 12.29 -19.02 35.46
CA GLU A 155 12.65 -18.33 36.69
C GLU A 155 11.43 -17.60 37.27
N GLU A 156 10.66 -16.89 36.44
CA GLU A 156 9.38 -16.27 36.83
C GLU A 156 8.38 -17.31 37.37
N ILE A 157 8.20 -18.45 36.69
CA ILE A 157 7.32 -19.53 37.16
C ILE A 157 7.84 -20.12 38.47
N LYS A 158 9.15 -20.35 38.61
CA LYS A 158 9.74 -20.83 39.87
C LYS A 158 9.56 -19.84 41.02
N THR A 159 9.64 -18.53 40.74
CA THR A 159 9.37 -17.49 41.75
C THR A 159 7.88 -17.35 42.07
N ARG A 160 7.00 -17.65 41.10
CA ARG A 160 5.55 -17.56 41.25
C ARG A 160 4.94 -18.78 41.96
N ASP A 161 5.46 -19.97 41.70
CA ASP A 161 5.04 -21.22 42.36
C ASP A 161 5.45 -21.28 43.84
N ALA A 162 6.34 -20.40 44.30
CA ALA A 162 6.72 -20.31 45.71
C ALA A 162 5.78 -19.45 46.57
N GLY A 163 4.83 -18.71 45.98
CA GLY A 163 4.04 -17.71 46.73
C GLY A 163 2.57 -17.52 46.33
N SER A 164 2.03 -18.27 45.36
CA SER A 164 0.67 -18.00 44.85
C SER A 164 -0.07 -19.28 44.43
N LEU A 165 -0.39 -20.14 45.40
CA LEU A 165 -1.35 -21.24 45.20
C LEU A 165 -2.72 -20.98 45.89
N GLU A 166 -2.99 -19.75 46.35
CA GLU A 166 -4.25 -19.45 47.06
C GLU A 166 -5.20 -18.47 46.36
N ASP A 167 -4.78 -17.73 45.31
CA ASP A 167 -5.62 -16.64 44.76
C ASP A 167 -6.16 -16.84 43.33
N VAL A 168 -6.10 -18.05 42.76
CA VAL A 168 -6.59 -18.30 41.38
C VAL A 168 -8.09 -18.64 41.32
N ALA A 169 -8.82 -18.55 42.44
CA ALA A 169 -10.24 -18.90 42.46
C ALA A 169 -11.21 -17.73 42.19
N ASN A 170 -10.73 -16.49 42.05
CA ASN A 170 -11.64 -15.35 42.11
C ASN A 170 -11.18 -14.15 41.27
N ASP A 171 -11.14 -14.29 39.94
CA ASP A 171 -11.28 -13.11 39.07
C ASP A 171 -11.86 -13.51 37.72
N GLY A 172 -13.16 -13.79 37.75
CA GLY A 172 -14.02 -13.87 36.59
C GLY A 172 -14.92 -12.65 36.55
N GLU A 173 -14.66 -11.78 35.57
CA GLU A 173 -15.54 -10.75 35.03
C GLU A 173 -15.72 -9.44 35.82
N HIS A 174 -15.76 -8.34 35.04
CA HIS A 174 -15.76 -6.91 35.41
C HIS A 174 -14.34 -6.37 35.69
N MET A 175 -13.83 -5.29 35.08
CA MET A 175 -14.47 -4.17 34.43
C MET A 175 -13.40 -3.34 33.70
N LEU A 176 -13.72 -2.92 32.49
CA LEU A 176 -13.33 -1.67 31.82
C LEU A 176 -11.99 -1.01 32.18
N LEU A 177 -11.17 -0.88 31.14
CA LEU A 177 -10.04 0.05 31.02
C LEU A 177 -10.38 1.42 31.65
N SER A 178 -9.84 1.63 32.85
CA SER A 178 -9.82 2.93 33.51
C SER A 178 -8.78 3.80 32.83
N GLU A 179 -9.27 4.81 32.12
CA GLU A 179 -8.54 5.99 31.70
C GLU A 179 -8.06 6.71 32.96
N VAL A 180 -6.77 6.55 33.27
CA VAL A 180 -6.13 7.22 34.39
C VAL A 180 -5.31 8.37 33.82
N ASP A 181 -5.92 9.54 33.86
CA ASP A 181 -5.23 10.82 33.98
C ASP A 181 -4.30 10.77 35.21
N THR A 182 -3.02 11.03 34.99
CA THR A 182 -2.12 11.45 36.07
C THR A 182 -1.50 12.79 35.71
N ASP A 183 -2.18 13.84 36.17
CA ASP A 183 -1.50 15.04 36.66
C ASP A 183 -0.46 14.62 37.70
N ALA A 184 0.81 14.69 37.34
CA ALA A 184 1.93 14.52 38.25
C ALA A 184 2.75 15.82 38.31
N GLY A 185 2.24 16.78 39.08
CA GLY A 185 3.07 17.85 39.61
C GLY A 185 3.86 17.35 40.83
N ARG A 186 5.19 17.20 40.71
CA ARG A 186 6.14 17.43 41.83
C ARG A 186 7.61 17.40 41.39
N ASN A 187 8.19 18.59 41.32
CA ASN A 187 9.56 19.00 41.69
C ASN A 187 10.69 17.96 41.80
N GLY A 188 11.76 18.18 41.01
CA GLY A 188 13.09 18.43 41.59
C GLY A 188 14.22 17.42 41.32
N SER A 189 15.06 17.79 40.34
CA SER A 189 16.49 17.48 40.14
C SER A 189 16.92 16.04 39.78
N GLU A 190 17.59 15.96 38.62
CA GLU A 190 18.39 14.85 38.06
C GLU A 190 17.65 13.61 37.53
N THR A 191 16.56 13.14 38.16
CA THR A 191 15.80 11.98 37.64
C THR A 191 14.85 12.33 36.48
N ASP A 192 14.57 13.61 36.28
CA ASP A 192 13.66 14.15 35.25
C ASP A 192 14.13 13.86 33.81
N LEU A 193 15.45 13.82 33.57
CA LEU A 193 16.01 13.53 32.25
C LEU A 193 15.79 12.07 31.84
N ASP A 194 16.11 11.13 32.73
CA ASP A 194 15.92 9.70 32.46
C ASP A 194 14.42 9.37 32.37
N GLU A 195 13.58 9.98 33.19
CA GLU A 195 12.12 9.86 33.10
C GLU A 195 11.58 10.39 31.76
N LEU A 196 12.07 11.55 31.30
CA LEU A 196 11.68 12.12 30.01
C LEU A 196 12.18 11.27 28.83
N VAL A 197 13.41 10.74 28.91
CA VAL A 197 13.97 9.80 27.92
C VAL A 197 13.13 8.53 27.86
N HIS A 198 12.84 7.91 29.00
CA HIS A 198 12.00 6.70 29.06
C HIS A 198 10.56 6.95 28.63
N SER A 199 10.03 8.17 28.80
CA SER A 199 8.71 8.55 28.30
C SER A 199 8.71 8.66 26.77
N LEU A 200 9.76 9.25 26.19
CA LEU A 200 9.95 9.38 24.75
C LEU A 200 10.21 8.02 24.12
N GLU A 201 11.05 7.17 24.73
CA GLU A 201 11.29 5.80 24.29
C GLU A 201 9.98 5.00 24.26
N ARG A 202 9.17 5.07 25.32
CA ARG A 202 7.84 4.43 25.36
C ARG A 202 6.90 5.00 24.31
N ALA A 203 6.89 6.31 24.08
CA ALA A 203 6.06 6.94 23.05
C ALA A 203 6.49 6.52 21.63
N VAL A 204 7.79 6.49 21.34
CA VAL A 204 8.34 6.08 20.04
C VAL A 204 8.10 4.60 19.78
N VAL A 205 8.28 3.74 20.80
CA VAL A 205 7.99 2.31 20.67
C VAL A 205 6.51 2.07 20.40
N ARG A 206 5.60 2.76 21.12
CA ARG A 206 4.15 2.67 20.88
C ARG A 206 3.76 3.16 19.49
N ALA A 207 4.31 4.28 19.04
CA ALA A 207 4.06 4.80 17.69
C ALA A 207 4.57 3.82 16.62
N ARG A 208 5.74 3.20 16.84
CA ARG A 208 6.32 2.23 15.91
C ARG A 208 5.49 0.95 15.83
N THR A 209 5.03 0.41 16.95
CA THR A 209 4.17 -0.79 16.95
C THR A 209 2.82 -0.52 16.30
N GLN A 210 2.22 0.65 16.53
CA GLN A 210 0.99 1.07 15.84
C GLN A 210 1.20 1.21 14.33
N LEU A 211 2.32 1.80 13.90
CA LEU A 211 2.67 1.93 12.50
C LEU A 211 2.91 0.57 11.83
N ASP A 212 3.64 -0.34 12.49
CA ASP A 212 3.87 -1.69 11.99
C ASP A 212 2.56 -2.50 11.89
N HIS A 213 1.65 -2.32 12.85
CA HIS A 213 0.30 -2.91 12.80
C HIS A 213 -0.52 -2.37 11.62
N GLN A 214 -0.55 -1.05 11.43
CA GLN A 214 -1.24 -0.43 10.29
C GLN A 214 -0.63 -0.85 8.95
N LYS A 215 0.70 -0.95 8.84
CA LYS A 215 1.36 -1.48 7.64
C LYS A 215 0.95 -2.91 7.34
N GLN A 216 0.88 -3.78 8.35
CA GLN A 216 0.42 -5.15 8.15
C GLN A 216 -1.05 -5.21 7.70
N LEU A 217 -1.92 -4.35 8.25
CA LEU A 217 -3.30 -4.24 7.79
C LEU A 217 -3.38 -3.74 6.34
N PHE A 218 -2.56 -2.75 6.00
CA PHE A 218 -2.46 -2.23 4.63
C PHE A 218 -1.95 -3.28 3.65
N GLU A 219 -0.92 -4.04 4.00
CA GLU A 219 -0.42 -5.13 3.16
C GLU A 219 -1.45 -6.25 3.01
N LYS A 220 -2.21 -6.59 4.06
CA LYS A 220 -3.32 -7.55 3.98
C LYS A 220 -4.44 -7.04 3.05
N ALA A 221 -4.84 -5.79 3.17
CA ALA A 221 -5.84 -5.17 2.29
C ALA A 221 -5.34 -5.11 0.84
N LYS A 222 -4.07 -4.76 0.64
CA LYS A 222 -3.43 -4.74 -0.68
C LYS A 222 -3.32 -6.14 -1.29
N ALA A 223 -3.03 -7.16 -0.50
CA ALA A 223 -2.97 -8.55 -0.95
C ALA A 223 -4.35 -9.10 -1.31
N GLN A 224 -5.41 -8.65 -0.63
CA GLN A 224 -6.80 -8.96 -1.00
C GLN A 224 -7.21 -8.30 -2.32
N HIS A 225 -6.59 -7.17 -2.66
CA HIS A 225 -6.91 -6.38 -3.84
C HIS A 225 -5.85 -6.48 -4.96
N ASP A 226 -4.93 -7.46 -4.89
CA ASP A 226 -3.84 -7.59 -5.85
C ASP A 226 -4.40 -8.06 -7.21
N PRO A 227 -4.41 -7.22 -8.26
CA PRO A 227 -4.97 -7.54 -9.57
C PRO A 227 -4.18 -8.65 -10.29
N ARG A 228 -3.08 -9.12 -9.71
CA ARG A 228 -2.23 -10.18 -10.24
C ARG A 228 -2.66 -11.58 -9.77
N ALA A 229 -3.43 -11.69 -8.69
CA ALA A 229 -3.97 -12.95 -8.17
C ALA A 229 -5.37 -13.28 -8.70
N GLU A 230 -6.04 -12.33 -9.35
CA GLU A 230 -7.31 -12.55 -10.03
C GLU A 230 -7.10 -13.49 -11.23
N THR A 231 -7.73 -14.66 -11.19
CA THR A 231 -7.76 -15.59 -12.31
C THR A 231 -8.39 -14.90 -13.53
N ALA A 232 -7.95 -15.25 -14.74
CA ALA A 232 -8.50 -14.67 -15.98
C ALA A 232 -10.04 -14.79 -16.03
N ASP A 233 -10.61 -15.84 -15.43
CA ASP A 233 -12.05 -16.04 -15.25
C ASP A 233 -12.69 -15.05 -14.28
N ALA A 234 -12.03 -14.67 -13.17
CA ALA A 234 -12.53 -13.66 -12.26
C ALA A 234 -12.54 -12.27 -12.93
N LYS A 235 -11.52 -11.95 -13.74
CA LYS A 235 -11.49 -10.73 -14.55
C LYS A 235 -12.55 -10.74 -15.64
N ALA A 236 -12.72 -11.86 -16.34
CA ALA A 236 -13.78 -11.98 -17.34
C ALA A 236 -15.16 -11.80 -16.72
N LYS A 237 -15.40 -12.40 -15.54
CA LYS A 237 -16.65 -12.20 -14.78
C LYS A 237 -16.82 -10.76 -14.29
N ALA A 238 -15.78 -10.12 -13.77
CA ALA A 238 -15.84 -8.72 -13.35
C ALA A 238 -16.07 -7.77 -14.54
N LEU A 239 -15.46 -8.05 -15.69
CA LEU A 239 -15.69 -7.31 -16.94
C LEU A 239 -17.10 -7.58 -17.48
N GLN A 240 -17.62 -8.77 -17.28
CA GLN A 240 -18.98 -9.12 -17.67
C GLN A 240 -20.01 -8.46 -16.75
N THR A 241 -19.78 -8.43 -15.42
CA THR A 241 -20.64 -7.71 -14.49
C THR A 241 -20.58 -6.21 -14.71
N THR A 242 -19.41 -5.62 -14.96
CA THR A 242 -19.30 -4.20 -15.30
C THR A 242 -19.92 -3.89 -16.66
N ARG A 243 -19.82 -4.78 -17.64
CA ARG A 243 -20.55 -4.66 -18.89
C ARG A 243 -22.06 -4.71 -18.64
N ASP A 244 -22.54 -5.68 -17.88
CA ASP A 244 -23.96 -5.87 -17.61
C ASP A 244 -24.52 -4.70 -16.78
N GLU A 245 -23.73 -4.14 -15.86
CA GLU A 245 -24.05 -2.95 -15.07
C GLU A 245 -24.01 -1.67 -15.92
N LEU A 246 -23.07 -1.53 -16.87
CA LEU A 246 -23.08 -0.44 -17.83
C LEU A 246 -24.25 -0.56 -18.82
N VAL A 247 -24.60 -1.77 -19.25
CA VAL A 247 -25.77 -2.04 -20.08
C VAL A 247 -27.04 -1.69 -19.31
N GLN A 248 -27.15 -2.12 -18.05
CA GLN A 248 -28.24 -1.74 -17.17
C GLN A 248 -28.28 -0.23 -16.94
N TRP A 249 -27.15 0.43 -16.70
CA TRP A 249 -27.07 1.89 -16.53
C TRP A 249 -27.48 2.63 -17.81
N VAL A 250 -27.06 2.14 -18.98
CA VAL A 250 -27.48 2.70 -20.27
C VAL A 250 -28.96 2.44 -20.50
N GLU A 251 -29.48 1.26 -20.19
CA GLU A 251 -30.90 0.93 -20.27
C GLU A 251 -31.73 1.79 -19.32
N GLU A 252 -31.30 1.97 -18.08
CA GLU A 252 -31.91 2.85 -17.09
C GLU A 252 -31.83 4.32 -17.49
N ARG A 253 -30.71 4.77 -18.08
CA ARG A 253 -30.57 6.12 -18.62
C ARG A 253 -31.46 6.34 -19.84
N LEU A 254 -31.59 5.35 -20.72
CA LEU A 254 -32.47 5.41 -21.88
C LEU A 254 -33.95 5.32 -21.48
N VAL A 255 -34.28 4.60 -20.41
CA VAL A 255 -35.64 4.52 -19.84
C VAL A 255 -35.96 5.77 -19.00
N GLY A 256 -34.96 6.37 -18.35
CA GLY A 256 -35.07 7.58 -17.53
C GLY A 256 -35.02 8.90 -18.31
N GLN A 257 -34.64 8.89 -19.59
CA GLN A 257 -34.61 10.10 -20.42
C GLN A 257 -36.00 10.62 -20.85
N GLY A 258 -37.06 10.15 -20.18
CA GLY A 258 -38.43 10.67 -20.27
C GLY A 258 -38.83 11.60 -19.11
N ASP A 259 -38.06 11.69 -18.01
CA ASP A 259 -38.35 12.60 -16.89
C ASP A 259 -37.06 13.31 -16.42
N PRO A 260 -36.95 14.65 -16.53
CA PRO A 260 -35.72 15.39 -16.28
C PRO A 260 -35.39 15.63 -14.79
N ASP A 261 -36.05 14.97 -13.84
CA ASP A 261 -35.90 15.27 -12.40
C ASP A 261 -35.24 14.18 -11.54
N GLU A 262 -34.91 13.00 -12.08
CA GLU A 262 -34.24 11.93 -11.31
C GLU A 262 -32.85 11.61 -11.90
N SER A 263 -31.97 12.60 -11.90
CA SER A 263 -30.54 12.39 -12.09
C SER A 263 -29.80 12.53 -10.76
N LEU A 264 -30.07 11.60 -9.84
CA LEU A 264 -29.11 11.29 -8.79
C LEU A 264 -28.40 10.01 -9.19
N LEU A 265 -27.21 10.21 -9.75
CA LEU A 265 -26.17 9.20 -9.73
C LEU A 265 -26.10 8.66 -8.30
N GLN A 266 -26.10 7.34 -8.14
CA GLN A 266 -25.65 6.71 -6.92
C GLN A 266 -24.12 6.85 -6.83
N GLU A 267 -23.65 8.10 -6.83
CA GLU A 267 -22.47 8.50 -6.09
C GLU A 267 -22.79 8.14 -4.63
N LEU A 268 -21.83 7.55 -3.92
CA LEU A 268 -21.92 7.37 -2.47
C LEU A 268 -22.49 8.67 -1.87
N PRO A 269 -23.44 8.59 -0.91
CA PRO A 269 -24.09 9.76 -0.35
C PRO A 269 -23.02 10.83 -0.08
N PRO A 270 -23.22 12.09 -0.50
CA PRO A 270 -22.24 13.16 -0.26
C PRO A 270 -21.83 13.22 1.22
N GLU A 271 -22.74 12.82 2.11
CA GLU A 271 -22.53 12.59 3.54
C GLU A 271 -21.41 11.57 3.85
N GLU A 272 -21.33 10.42 3.16
CA GLU A 272 -20.29 9.41 3.38
C GLU A 272 -18.90 9.86 2.88
N ILE A 273 -18.87 10.64 1.79
CA ILE A 273 -17.63 11.20 1.25
C ILE A 273 -17.13 12.32 2.16
N GLU A 274 -18.02 13.18 2.66
CA GLU A 274 -17.71 14.20 3.64
C GLU A 274 -17.25 13.58 4.97
N GLU A 275 -17.89 12.52 5.44
CA GLU A 275 -17.46 11.77 6.64
C GLU A 275 -16.06 11.14 6.48
N ALA A 276 -15.76 10.56 5.31
CA ALA A 276 -14.45 10.00 5.02
C ALA A 276 -13.36 11.10 4.97
N GLN A 277 -13.68 12.25 4.36
CA GLN A 277 -12.80 13.43 4.32
C GLN A 277 -12.57 14.00 5.72
N GLN A 278 -13.63 14.19 6.51
CA GLN A 278 -13.55 14.63 7.91
C GLN A 278 -12.75 13.64 8.75
N GLY A 279 -12.93 12.33 8.55
CA GLY A 279 -12.14 11.29 9.21
C GLY A 279 -10.65 11.36 8.88
N LEU A 280 -10.31 11.69 7.63
CA LEU A 280 -8.92 11.87 7.18
C LEU A 280 -8.32 13.18 7.73
N GLU A 281 -9.10 14.25 7.76
CA GLU A 281 -8.70 15.54 8.35
C GLU A 281 -8.48 15.42 9.86
N ASN A 282 -9.36 14.72 10.57
CA ASN A 282 -9.21 14.42 12.00
C ASN A 282 -7.94 13.60 12.27
N ARG A 283 -7.64 12.58 11.46
CA ARG A 283 -6.40 11.81 11.57
C ARG A 283 -5.17 12.67 11.27
N LYS A 284 -5.23 13.53 10.26
CA LYS A 284 -4.16 14.48 9.95
C LYS A 284 -3.91 15.42 11.13
N MET A 285 -4.97 15.95 11.73
CA MET A 285 -4.90 16.81 12.91
C MET A 285 -4.24 16.07 14.09
N GLN A 286 -4.67 14.86 14.40
CA GLN A 286 -4.06 14.00 15.44
C GLN A 286 -2.57 13.76 15.19
N ILE A 287 -2.16 13.48 13.94
CA ILE A 287 -0.75 13.31 13.58
C ILE A 287 0.03 14.61 13.81
N THR A 288 -0.52 15.76 13.42
CA THR A 288 0.14 17.05 13.62
C THR A 288 0.28 17.41 15.10
N GLU A 289 -0.72 17.07 15.93
CA GLU A 289 -0.69 17.27 17.38
C GLU A 289 0.33 16.35 18.05
N GLN A 290 0.36 15.07 17.70
CA GLN A 290 1.35 14.12 18.19
C GLN A 290 2.77 14.53 17.78
N TYR A 291 2.96 15.02 16.57
CA TYR A 291 4.25 15.53 16.10
C TYR A 291 4.65 16.82 16.83
N ALA A 292 3.70 17.72 17.09
CA ALA A 292 3.94 18.92 17.88
C ALA A 292 4.30 18.57 19.34
N ALA A 293 3.63 17.59 19.95
CA ALA A 293 3.95 17.09 21.28
C ALA A 293 5.35 16.46 21.33
N TYR A 294 5.70 15.66 20.32
CA TYR A 294 7.05 15.11 20.17
C TYR A 294 8.11 16.22 20.05
N LEU A 295 7.87 17.26 19.26
CA LEU A 295 8.78 18.40 19.14
C LEU A 295 8.94 19.17 20.44
N ARG A 296 7.86 19.34 21.22
CA ARG A 296 7.92 19.97 22.56
C ARG A 296 8.76 19.12 23.51
N ALA A 297 8.44 17.83 23.67
CA ALA A 297 9.20 16.91 24.53
C ALA A 297 10.68 16.84 24.15
N ARG A 298 11.00 16.91 22.85
CA ARG A 298 12.40 16.94 22.38
C ARG A 298 13.09 18.27 22.70
N ARG A 299 12.40 19.40 22.62
CA ARG A 299 12.94 20.70 23.04
C ARG A 299 13.17 20.71 24.54
N ASP A 300 12.21 20.21 25.32
CA ASP A 300 12.32 20.14 26.79
C ASP A 300 13.49 19.25 27.22
N LEU A 301 13.71 18.11 26.53
CA LEU A 301 14.89 17.26 26.75
C LEU A 301 16.18 18.00 26.41
N LEU A 302 16.25 18.67 25.25
CA LEU A 302 17.43 19.44 24.86
C LEU A 302 17.70 20.59 25.83
N ASP A 303 16.67 21.25 26.34
CA ASP A 303 16.78 22.31 27.34
C ASP A 303 17.25 21.74 28.68
N ALA A 304 16.70 20.61 29.14
CA ALA A 304 17.15 19.92 30.34
C ALA A 304 18.59 19.42 30.23
N ALA A 305 18.98 18.85 29.08
CA ALA A 305 20.35 18.45 28.79
C ALA A 305 21.29 19.66 28.73
N SER A 306 20.85 20.78 28.14
CA SER A 306 21.63 22.01 28.12
C SER A 306 21.86 22.58 29.52
N ARG A 307 20.86 22.50 30.41
CA ARG A 307 20.96 22.90 31.83
C ARG A 307 21.89 21.97 32.61
N ALA A 308 21.81 20.66 32.36
CA ALA A 308 22.73 19.68 32.95
C ALA A 308 24.18 19.90 32.48
N CYS A 309 24.39 20.34 31.24
CA CYS A 309 25.72 20.69 30.70
C CYS A 309 26.23 22.08 31.13
N GLN A 310 25.37 22.99 31.60
CA GLN A 310 25.76 24.35 31.97
C GLN A 310 26.29 24.51 33.41
N SER A 311 26.28 23.45 34.23
CA SER A 311 26.74 23.47 35.63
C SER A 311 28.26 23.38 35.80
N VAL A 312 29.06 23.96 34.89
CA VAL A 312 30.52 24.14 35.09
C VAL A 312 30.95 25.51 34.56
N ASN A 313 30.27 26.58 34.97
CA ASN A 313 30.84 27.92 34.89
C ASN A 313 31.63 28.20 36.18
N VAL A 314 32.82 27.59 36.26
CA VAL A 314 33.86 28.00 37.21
C VAL A 314 34.17 29.46 36.94
N THR A 315 33.82 30.31 37.90
CA THR A 315 34.15 31.73 37.91
C THR A 315 35.68 31.86 37.80
N GLN A 316 36.16 32.32 36.66
CA GLN A 316 37.58 32.58 36.42
C GLN A 316 38.04 33.73 37.32
N LYS A 317 38.72 33.39 38.42
CA LYS A 317 39.52 34.34 39.19
C LYS A 317 40.93 34.38 38.58
N PRO A 318 41.50 35.56 38.29
CA PRO A 318 42.70 35.65 37.46
C PRO A 318 43.93 35.11 38.19
N LEU A 319 44.74 34.41 37.40
CA LEU A 319 45.98 33.73 37.71
C LEU A 319 46.96 34.64 38.48
N SER A 320 47.13 34.37 39.78
CA SER A 320 48.27 34.86 40.55
C SER A 320 49.33 33.78 40.59
N ARG A 321 50.40 34.01 39.83
CA ARG A 321 51.65 33.25 39.84
C ARG A 321 52.21 33.21 41.26
N SER A 322 52.21 32.01 41.87
CA SER A 322 53.04 31.73 43.04
C SER A 322 53.58 30.31 42.91
N THR A 323 54.87 30.23 42.61
CA THR A 323 55.71 29.09 42.94
C THR A 323 55.38 28.61 44.35
N ASN A 324 54.91 27.38 44.47
CA ASN A 324 55.17 26.53 45.62
C ASN A 324 55.08 25.07 45.19
N LYS A 325 56.20 24.39 45.40
CA LYS A 325 56.37 22.95 45.28
C LYS A 325 55.38 22.28 46.22
N ASN A 326 54.36 21.64 45.68
CA ASN A 326 53.66 20.53 46.31
C ASN A 326 53.35 19.54 45.18
N GLY A 327 53.94 18.36 45.30
CA GLY A 327 53.88 17.32 44.28
C GLY A 327 52.44 16.89 44.05
N PHE A 328 51.92 17.20 42.87
CA PHE A 328 50.93 16.35 42.26
C PHE A 328 51.68 15.08 41.84
N VAL A 329 51.50 14.03 42.64
CA VAL A 329 51.70 12.67 42.17
C VAL A 329 50.69 12.49 41.04
N ILE A 330 51.13 12.70 39.82
CA ILE A 330 50.52 12.08 38.65
C ILE A 330 50.54 10.59 39.00
N PRO A 331 49.40 9.89 39.13
CA PRO A 331 49.46 8.45 39.13
C PRO A 331 50.09 8.09 37.79
N GLU A 332 51.34 7.68 37.86
CA GLU A 332 52.10 7.15 36.74
C GLU A 332 51.31 5.92 36.29
N ILE A 333 50.41 6.13 35.32
CA ILE A 333 49.67 5.06 34.69
C ILE A 333 50.76 4.18 34.09
N PRO A 334 50.92 2.94 34.57
CA PRO A 334 51.95 2.06 34.05
C PRO A 334 51.75 1.96 32.53
N PRO A 335 52.84 1.95 31.74
CA PRO A 335 52.72 1.83 30.29
C PRO A 335 51.79 0.65 29.99
N PRO A 336 50.70 0.85 29.22
CA PRO A 336 49.77 -0.21 28.94
C PRO A 336 50.56 -1.35 28.32
N ASN A 337 50.30 -2.57 28.81
CA ASN A 337 51.05 -3.74 28.41
C ASN A 337 50.99 -3.81 26.87
N PRO A 338 52.12 -3.85 26.14
CA PRO A 338 52.12 -3.76 24.68
C PRO A 338 51.28 -4.88 24.05
N ILE A 339 51.11 -6.00 24.75
CA ILE A 339 50.23 -7.11 24.35
C ILE A 339 48.74 -6.71 24.40
N ASP A 340 48.32 -5.94 25.40
CA ASP A 340 46.93 -5.47 25.55
C ASP A 340 46.59 -4.37 24.53
N VAL A 341 47.59 -3.55 24.15
CA VAL A 341 47.44 -2.58 23.06
C VAL A 341 47.36 -3.31 21.72
N LEU A 342 48.19 -4.33 21.50
CA LEU A 342 48.15 -5.14 20.28
C LEU A 342 46.85 -5.94 20.16
N SER A 343 46.34 -6.54 21.25
CA SER A 343 45.05 -7.22 21.24
C SER A 343 43.91 -6.25 20.95
N TYR A 344 43.87 -5.09 21.61
CA TYR A 344 42.86 -4.06 21.33
C TYR A 344 42.89 -3.56 19.89
N THR A 345 44.09 -3.33 19.32
CA THR A 345 44.21 -2.91 17.93
C THR A 345 43.74 -3.98 16.96
N ASN A 346 44.04 -5.25 17.20
CA ASN A 346 43.64 -6.35 16.34
C ASN A 346 42.15 -6.68 16.45
N GLU A 347 41.58 -6.63 17.66
CA GLU A 347 40.17 -6.97 17.91
C GLU A 347 39.21 -5.84 17.56
N ASN A 348 39.60 -4.58 17.78
CA ASN A 348 38.69 -3.44 17.62
C ASN A 348 39.08 -2.54 16.44
N LEU A 349 40.35 -2.15 16.35
CA LEU A 349 40.78 -1.09 15.44
C LEU A 349 40.95 -1.59 13.99
N VAL A 350 41.47 -2.81 13.80
CA VAL A 350 41.62 -3.45 12.48
C VAL A 350 40.25 -3.76 11.84
N PRO A 351 39.24 -4.34 12.54
CA PRO A 351 37.91 -4.52 11.97
C PRO A 351 37.22 -3.21 11.63
N LEU A 352 37.35 -2.17 12.48
CA LEU A 352 36.81 -0.84 12.18
C LEU A 352 37.45 -0.24 10.93
N LEU A 353 38.76 -0.38 10.76
CA LEU A 353 39.46 0.05 9.55
C LEU A 353 38.95 -0.72 8.30
N LYS A 354 38.73 -2.03 8.42
CA LYS A 354 38.16 -2.85 7.33
C LYS A 354 36.75 -2.38 6.95
N ILE A 355 35.90 -2.09 7.94
CA ILE A 355 34.54 -1.57 7.73
C ILE A 355 34.60 -0.17 7.09
N GLN A 356 35.49 0.71 7.55
CA GLN A 356 35.67 2.03 6.96
C GLN A 356 36.11 1.94 5.50
N LYS A 357 37.04 1.04 5.18
CA LYS A 357 37.50 0.79 3.80
C LYS A 357 36.37 0.23 2.93
N SER A 358 35.60 -0.74 3.42
CA SER A 358 34.48 -1.30 2.66
C SER A 358 33.37 -0.27 2.43
N LEU A 359 33.04 0.55 3.43
CA LEU A 359 32.09 1.66 3.31
C LEU A 359 32.59 2.72 2.32
N ALA A 360 33.88 3.08 2.37
CA ALA A 360 34.46 4.02 1.43
C ALA A 360 34.39 3.50 -0.02
N LEU A 361 34.67 2.20 -0.23
CA LEU A 361 34.51 1.55 -1.53
C LEU A 361 33.04 1.57 -1.99
N GLN A 362 32.10 1.20 -1.12
CA GLN A 362 30.66 1.28 -1.44
C GLN A 362 30.22 2.70 -1.79
N LYS A 363 30.69 3.71 -1.04
CA LYS A 363 30.42 5.13 -1.33
C LYS A 363 30.98 5.53 -2.70
N SER A 364 32.20 5.14 -3.04
CA SER A 364 32.78 5.42 -4.37
C SER A 364 32.02 4.70 -5.50
N TYR A 365 31.56 3.47 -5.26
CA TYR A 365 30.78 2.71 -6.24
C TYR A 365 29.41 3.35 -6.48
N LEU A 366 28.68 3.69 -5.40
CA LEU A 366 27.36 4.32 -5.49
C LEU A 366 27.43 5.72 -6.09
N SER A 367 28.43 6.53 -5.72
CA SER A 367 28.63 7.84 -6.35
C SER A 367 29.00 7.71 -7.82
N GLY A 368 29.83 6.73 -8.19
CA GLY A 368 30.11 6.39 -9.58
C GLY A 368 28.85 6.00 -10.35
N LEU A 369 28.01 5.12 -9.80
CA LEU A 369 26.74 4.72 -10.41
C LEU A 369 25.78 5.91 -10.55
N LEU A 370 25.61 6.72 -9.51
CA LEU A 370 24.76 7.91 -9.52
C LEU A 370 25.24 8.93 -10.56
N SER A 371 26.56 9.14 -10.69
CA SER A 371 27.11 10.04 -11.71
C SER A 371 26.85 9.52 -13.14
N LYS A 372 26.92 8.20 -13.35
CA LYS A 372 26.57 7.57 -14.63
C LYS A 372 25.10 7.79 -14.94
N GLU A 373 24.21 7.48 -13.99
CA GLU A 373 22.76 7.68 -14.14
C GLU A 373 22.40 9.16 -14.35
N LYS A 374 23.06 10.09 -13.65
CA LYS A 374 22.88 11.53 -13.89
C LYS A 374 23.31 11.90 -15.31
N SER A 375 24.45 11.40 -15.80
CA SER A 375 24.91 11.69 -17.16
C SER A 375 24.02 11.08 -18.26
N THR A 376 23.46 9.88 -18.02
CA THR A 376 22.55 9.22 -18.98
C THR A 376 21.21 9.93 -19.04
N THR A 377 20.65 10.32 -17.89
CA THR A 377 19.41 11.12 -17.81
C THR A 377 19.58 12.50 -18.44
N LEU A 378 20.69 13.21 -18.15
CA LEU A 378 21.00 14.48 -18.83
C LEU A 378 21.12 14.32 -20.35
N ARG A 379 21.79 13.27 -20.83
CA ARG A 379 21.90 13.01 -22.28
C ARG A 379 20.52 12.74 -22.90
N ALA A 380 19.68 11.95 -22.24
CA ALA A 380 18.34 11.65 -22.71
C ALA A 380 17.44 12.90 -22.75
N LEU A 381 17.50 13.74 -21.71
CA LEU A 381 16.74 14.99 -21.64
C LEU A 381 17.22 16.03 -22.66
N ASN A 382 18.54 16.15 -22.89
CA ASN A 382 19.07 17.03 -23.93
C ASN A 382 18.68 16.54 -25.33
N ARG A 383 18.69 15.23 -25.56
CA ARG A 383 18.18 14.67 -26.82
C ARG A 383 16.69 14.96 -26.99
N LEU A 384 15.90 14.79 -25.94
CA LEU A 384 14.48 15.14 -25.98
C LEU A 384 14.29 16.64 -26.23
N SER A 385 15.14 17.51 -25.68
CA SER A 385 15.06 18.95 -25.94
C SER A 385 15.41 19.30 -27.38
N ASP A 386 16.33 18.58 -28.02
CA ASP A 386 16.66 18.77 -29.43
C ASP A 386 15.55 18.25 -30.35
N GLU A 387 14.88 17.15 -29.97
CA GLU A 387 13.75 16.57 -30.71
C GLU A 387 12.44 17.37 -30.50
N SER A 388 12.30 18.06 -29.37
CA SER A 388 11.13 18.87 -29.08
C SER A 388 11.34 20.33 -29.41
N HIS A 389 10.46 20.91 -30.21
CA HIS A 389 10.46 22.36 -30.44
C HIS A 389 9.78 23.17 -29.33
N LEU A 390 9.32 22.49 -28.26
CA LEU A 390 8.53 23.09 -27.19
C LEU A 390 9.34 24.00 -26.25
N LEU A 391 10.60 23.65 -25.96
CA LEU A 391 11.48 24.48 -25.13
C LEU A 391 11.93 25.79 -25.81
N PRO A 392 12.32 25.79 -27.11
CA PRO A 392 12.58 27.03 -27.84
C PRO A 392 11.36 27.94 -27.97
N GLU A 393 10.15 27.38 -28.11
CA GLU A 393 8.90 28.15 -28.22
C GLU A 393 8.48 28.79 -26.89
N TYR A 394 8.74 28.13 -25.76
CA TYR A 394 8.38 28.61 -24.42
C TYR A 394 9.60 28.61 -23.47
N PRO A 395 10.58 29.51 -23.67
CA PRO A 395 11.75 29.59 -22.81
C PRO A 395 11.36 30.10 -21.42
N THR A 396 11.94 29.50 -20.38
CA THR A 396 11.77 30.00 -19.01
C THR A 396 12.39 31.39 -18.86
N PRO A 397 11.70 32.36 -18.21
CA PRO A 397 12.22 33.71 -18.04
C PRO A 397 13.49 33.77 -17.17
N ALA A 398 13.76 32.74 -16.36
CA ALA A 398 14.93 32.64 -15.49
C ALA A 398 16.26 32.39 -16.24
N ARG A 399 16.23 32.00 -17.52
CA ARG A 399 17.44 31.61 -18.28
C ARG A 399 17.73 32.51 -19.49
N GLN A 400 17.26 33.76 -19.47
CA GLN A 400 17.67 34.73 -20.50
C GLN A 400 19.13 35.16 -20.31
N PRO A 401 20.04 34.94 -21.27
CA PRO A 401 21.41 35.43 -21.22
C PRO A 401 21.53 36.96 -21.40
N ARG A 402 20.41 37.69 -21.54
CA ARG A 402 20.37 39.15 -21.69
C ARG A 402 19.78 39.91 -20.48
N ALA A 403 19.28 39.21 -19.47
CA ALA A 403 18.67 39.84 -18.29
C ALA A 403 19.59 39.91 -17.05
N THR A 404 20.87 39.57 -17.18
CA THR A 404 21.85 39.64 -16.08
C THR A 404 22.51 41.00 -15.91
N ALA A 405 22.09 42.04 -16.64
CA ALA A 405 22.70 43.36 -16.54
C ALA A 405 22.05 44.30 -15.50
N LEU A 406 20.85 44.05 -14.98
CA LEU A 406 20.15 45.05 -14.14
C LEU A 406 19.40 44.55 -12.89
N GLY A 407 19.69 43.33 -12.42
CA GLY A 407 18.96 42.70 -11.30
C GLY A 407 19.84 42.24 -10.14
N SER A 408 20.89 42.99 -9.75
CA SER A 408 21.69 42.69 -8.56
C SER A 408 21.27 43.55 -7.38
N ARG A 409 20.11 43.25 -6.79
CA ARG A 409 19.83 43.55 -5.38
C ARG A 409 18.59 42.79 -4.95
N ILE A 410 18.71 42.07 -3.84
CA ILE A 410 17.72 41.18 -3.22
C ILE A 410 17.85 39.74 -3.74
N GLN A 411 18.95 39.09 -3.35
CA GLN A 411 19.00 37.63 -3.23
C GLN A 411 19.21 37.33 -1.74
N THR A 412 18.12 36.95 -1.07
CA THR A 412 18.17 36.32 0.23
C THR A 412 18.95 35.02 0.11
N GLN A 413 20.01 34.93 0.89
CA GLN A 413 20.94 33.81 0.97
C GLN A 413 20.18 32.54 1.37
N THR A 414 19.90 31.67 0.40
CA THR A 414 19.68 30.25 0.66
C THR A 414 20.78 29.49 -0.04
N SER A 415 21.77 29.07 0.75
CA SER A 415 22.71 27.95 0.56
C SER A 415 23.17 27.66 -0.88
N ASP A 416 24.49 27.77 -1.08
CA ASP A 416 25.27 27.27 -2.23
C ASP A 416 25.04 25.78 -2.56
N GLN A 417 23.89 25.45 -3.14
CA GLN A 417 23.70 24.25 -3.93
C GLN A 417 23.35 24.71 -5.32
N THR A 418 24.29 24.62 -6.26
CA THR A 418 23.95 24.69 -7.67
C THR A 418 22.80 23.71 -7.90
N PRO A 419 21.60 24.16 -8.31
CA PRO A 419 20.49 23.25 -8.53
C PRO A 419 20.95 22.19 -9.53
N ASP A 420 20.62 20.93 -9.24
CA ASP A 420 21.00 19.82 -10.09
C ASP A 420 20.53 20.11 -11.52
N GLU A 421 21.43 20.02 -12.50
CA GLU A 421 21.15 20.39 -13.90
C GLU A 421 19.93 19.65 -14.46
N VAL A 422 19.69 18.42 -14.00
CA VAL A 422 18.52 17.60 -14.33
C VAL A 422 17.24 18.26 -13.84
N VAL A 423 17.23 18.77 -12.61
CA VAL A 423 16.08 19.44 -12.00
C VAL A 423 15.80 20.74 -12.73
N GLY A 424 16.82 21.54 -13.02
CA GLY A 424 16.65 22.78 -13.78
C GLY A 424 16.10 22.56 -15.20
N LEU A 425 16.49 21.47 -15.87
CA LEU A 425 15.94 21.12 -17.18
C LEU A 425 14.50 20.61 -17.07
N ALA A 426 14.19 19.79 -16.05
CA ALA A 426 12.83 19.31 -15.79
C ALA A 426 11.86 20.46 -15.44
N GLU A 427 12.30 21.44 -14.65
CA GLU A 427 11.51 22.66 -14.36
C GLU A 427 11.24 23.48 -15.63
N ALA A 428 12.23 23.59 -16.53
CA ALA A 428 12.03 24.26 -17.81
C ALA A 428 10.99 23.57 -18.68
N TRP A 429 10.99 22.24 -18.71
CA TRP A 429 9.99 21.43 -19.40
C TRP A 429 8.60 21.57 -18.80
N ALA A 430 8.49 21.56 -17.47
CA ALA A 430 7.22 21.76 -16.78
C ALA A 430 6.64 23.15 -17.04
N PHE A 431 7.49 24.18 -17.08
CA PHE A 431 7.05 25.52 -17.44
C PHE A 431 6.59 25.59 -18.90
N ALA A 432 7.39 25.07 -19.82
CA ALA A 432 7.09 25.13 -21.24
C ALA A 432 5.81 24.35 -21.59
N SER A 433 5.58 23.19 -20.96
CA SER A 433 4.36 22.41 -21.17
C SER A 433 3.12 23.13 -20.64
N ASN A 434 3.22 23.75 -19.47
CA ASN A 434 2.14 24.57 -18.90
C ASN A 434 1.84 25.78 -19.78
N ALA A 435 2.87 26.46 -20.30
CA ALA A 435 2.73 27.60 -21.20
C ALA A 435 2.09 27.19 -22.54
N ALA A 436 2.51 26.07 -23.13
CA ALA A 436 1.90 25.52 -24.33
C ALA A 436 0.43 25.12 -24.10
N ALA A 437 0.12 24.50 -22.96
CA ALA A 437 -1.25 24.14 -22.60
C ALA A 437 -2.15 25.36 -22.38
N ALA A 438 -1.62 26.44 -21.80
CA ALA A 438 -2.33 27.70 -21.65
C ALA A 438 -2.60 28.35 -23.01
N ASN A 439 -1.57 28.47 -23.86
CA ASN A 439 -1.73 29.03 -25.20
C ASN A 439 -2.71 28.21 -26.07
N GLY A 440 -2.66 26.88 -25.97
CA GLY A 440 -3.63 26.00 -26.64
C GLY A 440 -5.07 26.25 -26.18
N ARG A 441 -5.29 26.43 -24.88
CA ARG A 441 -6.61 26.79 -24.32
C ARG A 441 -7.08 28.15 -24.83
N ASP A 442 -6.21 29.15 -24.82
CA ASP A 442 -6.54 30.50 -25.29
C ASP A 442 -6.88 30.51 -26.78
N PHE A 443 -6.13 29.77 -27.61
CA PHE A 443 -6.39 29.62 -29.03
C PHE A 443 -7.75 28.94 -29.29
N ILE A 444 -8.05 27.85 -28.59
CA ILE A 444 -9.35 27.17 -28.70
C ILE A 444 -10.47 28.10 -28.28
N GLN A 445 -10.32 28.82 -27.17
CA GLN A 445 -11.31 29.78 -26.69
C GLN A 445 -11.55 30.89 -27.71
N GLN A 446 -10.49 31.43 -28.33
CA GLN A 446 -10.62 32.43 -29.39
C GLN A 446 -11.34 31.87 -30.62
N LYS A 447 -11.07 30.63 -31.02
CA LYS A 447 -11.76 29.97 -32.15
C LYS A 447 -13.22 29.68 -31.84
N ILE A 448 -13.54 29.29 -30.62
CA ILE A 448 -14.92 29.12 -30.17
C ILE A 448 -15.65 30.46 -30.19
N ALA A 449 -15.04 31.52 -29.66
CA ALA A 449 -15.63 32.86 -29.65
C ALA A 449 -15.93 33.35 -31.08
N LEU A 450 -14.97 33.21 -32.00
CA LEU A 450 -15.17 33.56 -33.41
C LEU A 450 -16.25 32.69 -34.06
N GLY A 451 -16.26 31.38 -33.77
CA GLY A 451 -17.30 30.47 -34.24
C GLY A 451 -18.69 30.86 -33.74
N THR A 452 -18.81 31.29 -32.47
CA THR A 452 -20.07 31.75 -31.90
C THR A 452 -20.53 33.09 -32.48
N GLU A 453 -19.61 34.01 -32.76
CA GLU A 453 -19.91 35.28 -33.43
C GLU A 453 -20.42 35.03 -34.85
N VAL A 454 -19.71 34.23 -35.64
CA VAL A 454 -20.15 33.86 -37.00
C VAL A 454 -21.48 33.11 -36.99
N ALA A 455 -21.72 32.23 -36.01
CA ALA A 455 -23.00 31.55 -35.87
C ALA A 455 -24.14 32.50 -35.47
N GLN A 456 -23.86 33.50 -34.63
CA GLN A 456 -24.82 34.54 -34.28
C GLN A 456 -25.13 35.44 -35.49
N ASP A 457 -24.13 35.84 -36.26
CA ASP A 457 -24.31 36.62 -37.50
C ASP A 457 -25.12 35.82 -38.54
N ALA A 458 -24.80 34.54 -38.71
CA ALA A 458 -25.57 33.65 -39.58
C ALA A 458 -27.03 33.53 -39.10
N ARG A 459 -27.25 33.41 -37.78
CA ARG A 459 -28.60 33.40 -37.21
C ARG A 459 -29.32 34.73 -37.46
N GLN A 460 -28.66 35.88 -37.27
CA GLN A 460 -29.24 37.20 -37.54
C GLN A 460 -29.62 37.36 -39.01
N THR A 461 -28.70 37.06 -39.93
CA THR A 461 -28.99 37.12 -41.38
C THR A 461 -30.15 36.22 -41.78
N LEU A 462 -30.24 35.00 -41.25
CA LEU A 462 -31.38 34.11 -41.48
C LEU A 462 -32.67 34.68 -40.88
N THR A 463 -32.65 35.25 -39.67
CA THR A 463 -33.83 35.90 -39.09
C THR A 463 -34.31 37.06 -39.96
N ASP A 464 -33.40 37.84 -40.55
CA ASP A 464 -33.75 38.96 -41.41
C ASP A 464 -34.30 38.49 -42.77
N VAL A 465 -33.78 37.39 -43.32
CA VAL A 465 -34.36 36.73 -44.50
C VAL A 465 -35.76 36.20 -44.18
N CYS A 466 -35.97 35.53 -43.05
CA CYS A 466 -37.29 35.04 -42.62
C CYS A 466 -38.29 36.20 -42.43
N LYS A 467 -37.87 37.32 -41.79
CA LYS A 467 -38.69 38.54 -41.69
C LYS A 467 -39.05 39.11 -43.06
N ASN A 468 -38.10 39.12 -44.01
CA ASN A 468 -38.37 39.56 -45.38
C ASN A 468 -39.36 38.63 -46.10
N LEU A 469 -39.40 37.34 -45.75
CA LEU A 469 -40.32 36.33 -46.30
C LEU A 469 -41.64 36.21 -45.51
N ASN A 470 -41.86 37.05 -44.49
CA ASN A 470 -43.00 36.97 -43.54
C ASN A 470 -43.14 35.58 -42.88
N GLN A 471 -42.02 34.91 -42.58
CA GLN A 471 -41.98 33.63 -41.87
C GLN A 471 -41.39 33.83 -40.47
N ASP A 472 -41.96 33.16 -39.46
CA ASP A 472 -41.40 33.17 -38.11
C ASP A 472 -40.17 32.26 -38.03
N PHE A 473 -39.00 32.85 -37.74
CA PHE A 473 -37.71 32.15 -37.71
C PHE A 473 -37.71 30.96 -36.73
N ASP A 474 -38.34 31.10 -35.57
CA ASP A 474 -38.40 30.03 -34.57
C ASP A 474 -39.30 28.87 -35.02
N GLU A 475 -40.36 29.13 -35.79
CA GLU A 475 -41.25 28.11 -36.36
C GLU A 475 -40.54 27.31 -37.46
N VAL A 476 -39.76 27.96 -38.33
CA VAL A 476 -38.94 27.32 -39.38
C VAL A 476 -37.81 26.47 -38.80
N MET A 477 -37.16 26.94 -37.72
CA MET A 477 -36.11 26.17 -37.04
C MET A 477 -36.67 24.97 -36.24
N LEU A 478 -37.90 25.07 -35.73
CA LEU A 478 -38.61 23.96 -35.08
C LEU A 478 -39.13 22.93 -36.11
N GLU A 479 -39.71 23.36 -37.22
CA GLU A 479 -40.15 22.48 -38.32
C GLU A 479 -38.96 21.74 -38.98
N GLY A 480 -37.80 22.39 -39.09
CA GLY A 480 -36.57 21.76 -39.56
C GLY A 480 -36.01 20.70 -38.60
N ARG A 481 -36.35 20.78 -37.31
CA ARG A 481 -36.00 19.79 -36.28
C ARG A 481 -36.98 18.62 -36.27
N GLU A 482 -38.27 18.86 -36.46
CA GLU A 482 -39.30 17.82 -36.64
C GLU A 482 -39.11 17.05 -37.96
N ASN A 483 -38.71 17.72 -39.05
CA ASN A 483 -38.44 17.04 -40.34
C ASN A 483 -37.07 16.32 -40.39
N ARG A 484 -36.12 16.66 -39.51
CA ARG A 484 -34.87 15.88 -39.36
C ARG A 484 -35.08 14.55 -38.65
N ASP A 485 -36.18 14.41 -37.92
CA ASP A 485 -36.58 13.16 -37.27
C ASP A 485 -37.06 12.10 -38.28
N GLY A 486 -37.20 12.48 -39.57
CA GLY A 486 -37.62 11.60 -40.66
C GLY A 486 -36.51 11.00 -41.52
N SER A 487 -35.22 11.32 -41.30
CA SER A 487 -34.14 10.89 -42.20
C SER A 487 -32.93 10.21 -41.53
N ASP A 488 -33.08 9.66 -40.33
CA ASP A 488 -32.09 8.74 -39.76
C ASP A 488 -32.65 7.32 -39.74
N SER A 489 -32.38 6.61 -40.83
CA SER A 489 -33.00 5.33 -41.23
C SER A 489 -32.57 4.10 -40.39
N TRP A 490 -32.06 4.28 -39.18
CA TRP A 490 -31.49 3.20 -38.35
C TRP A 490 -32.13 3.00 -36.97
N ALA A 491 -33.18 3.76 -36.60
CA ALA A 491 -33.76 3.69 -35.26
C ALA A 491 -35.28 3.42 -35.20
N SER A 492 -35.90 2.93 -36.28
CA SER A 492 -37.36 2.82 -36.37
C SER A 492 -37.86 1.38 -36.31
N ASP A 493 -37.70 0.73 -35.15
CA ASP A 493 -38.53 -0.44 -34.85
C ASP A 493 -38.85 -0.52 -33.34
N ALA A 494 -39.49 0.51 -32.81
CA ALA A 494 -40.21 0.40 -31.55
C ALA A 494 -41.29 1.49 -31.41
N ARG A 495 -42.54 1.01 -31.43
CA ARG A 495 -43.72 1.56 -30.76
C ARG A 495 -44.49 2.68 -31.47
N SER A 496 -45.46 2.22 -32.25
CA SER A 496 -46.77 2.84 -32.38
C SER A 496 -47.60 2.52 -31.12
N ALA A 497 -48.06 3.53 -30.38
CA ALA A 497 -49.38 3.56 -29.71
C ALA A 497 -49.60 4.82 -28.85
N LYS A 498 -50.75 5.48 -29.10
CA LYS A 498 -51.53 6.37 -28.20
C LYS A 498 -50.89 7.73 -27.84
N GLY A 499 -51.53 8.89 -28.04
CA GLY A 499 -52.86 9.24 -28.52
C GLY A 499 -53.15 10.73 -28.25
N MET A 500 -54.21 11.23 -28.90
CA MET A 500 -55.03 12.40 -28.56
C MET A 500 -54.51 13.83 -28.83
N SER A 501 -55.06 14.38 -29.93
CA SER A 501 -55.89 15.60 -29.95
C SER A 501 -55.36 16.88 -29.30
N ARG A 502 -54.89 17.81 -30.15
CA ARG A 502 -55.25 19.24 -30.04
C ARG A 502 -55.55 19.83 -31.42
N SER A 503 -56.84 20.01 -31.68
CA SER A 503 -57.38 21.06 -32.53
C SER A 503 -57.20 22.41 -31.81
N GLY A 504 -56.74 23.46 -32.50
CA GLY A 504 -56.64 24.79 -31.89
C GLY A 504 -55.95 25.86 -32.74
N SER A 505 -56.75 26.50 -33.60
CA SER A 505 -56.57 27.85 -34.15
C SER A 505 -55.25 28.20 -34.85
N ARG A 506 -55.29 28.20 -36.19
CA ARG A 506 -54.64 29.26 -36.98
C ARG A 506 -55.19 30.60 -36.51
N ILE A 507 -54.49 31.23 -35.57
CA ILE A 507 -54.56 32.68 -35.44
C ILE A 507 -53.81 33.20 -36.66
N GLU A 508 -54.52 33.88 -37.56
CA GLU A 508 -53.90 34.65 -38.65
C GLU A 508 -52.90 35.62 -38.03
N LYS A 509 -51.62 35.22 -38.01
CA LYS A 509 -50.52 36.14 -37.70
C LYS A 509 -50.54 37.18 -38.81
N GLN A 510 -50.67 38.46 -38.43
CA GLN A 510 -50.64 39.57 -39.37
C GLN A 510 -49.38 39.44 -40.25
N PRO A 511 -49.50 39.54 -41.59
CA PRO A 511 -48.34 39.49 -42.45
C PRO A 511 -47.46 40.70 -42.14
N SER A 512 -46.39 40.48 -41.38
CA SER A 512 -45.43 41.53 -41.01
C SER A 512 -44.20 41.45 -41.91
N GLY A 513 -44.08 42.43 -42.79
CA GLY A 513 -42.90 42.64 -43.63
C GLY A 513 -43.23 43.47 -44.86
N PRO A 514 -42.22 43.96 -45.59
CA PRO A 514 -42.39 44.92 -46.69
C PRO A 514 -43.23 44.40 -47.87
N TRP A 515 -43.49 43.09 -47.94
CA TRP A 515 -44.29 42.44 -48.98
C TRP A 515 -45.74 42.17 -48.59
N SER A 516 -46.16 42.46 -47.36
CA SER A 516 -47.53 42.20 -46.87
C SER A 516 -48.62 43.01 -47.59
N GLY A 517 -48.26 44.10 -48.27
CA GLY A 517 -49.14 44.89 -49.12
C GLY A 517 -49.33 44.35 -50.54
N LEU A 518 -48.61 43.31 -50.95
CA LEU A 518 -48.64 42.78 -52.33
C LEU A 518 -49.69 41.66 -52.52
N ASN A 519 -50.75 41.64 -51.72
CA ASN A 519 -51.85 40.69 -51.89
C ASN A 519 -52.82 41.17 -52.99
N GLY A 520 -52.41 41.04 -54.25
CA GLY A 520 -53.26 40.82 -55.44
C GLY A 520 -54.48 41.71 -55.74
N ARG A 521 -54.81 42.73 -54.94
CA ARG A 521 -55.90 43.68 -55.19
C ARG A 521 -55.35 45.01 -55.68
N VAL A 522 -54.80 44.98 -56.88
CA VAL A 522 -54.64 46.21 -57.68
C VAL A 522 -55.44 46.00 -58.96
N GLY A 523 -56.61 46.65 -59.03
CA GLY A 523 -57.33 46.95 -60.27
C GLY A 523 -58.45 45.99 -60.70
N VAL A 524 -59.65 46.16 -60.16
CA VAL A 524 -60.87 46.20 -60.99
C VAL A 524 -61.70 47.39 -60.47
N VAL A 525 -61.53 48.53 -61.13
CA VAL A 525 -62.51 49.62 -61.10
C VAL A 525 -63.19 49.55 -62.46
N GLU A 526 -64.46 49.13 -62.47
CA GLU A 526 -65.50 49.57 -63.40
C GLU A 526 -66.79 49.77 -62.61
#